data_AF-A0A820SWK1-F1
#
_entry.id   AF-A0A820SWK1-F1
#
_cell.length_a   1.000
_cell.length_b   1.000
_cell.length_c   1.000
_cell.angle_alpha   90.00
_cell.angle_beta   90.00
_cell.angle_gamma   90.00
#
_symmetry.space_group_name_H-M   'P 1'
#
loop_
_entity.id
_entity.type
_entity.pdbx_description
1 polymer ?
#
loop_
_entity_poly.entity_id
_entity_poly.type
_entity_poly.pdbx_seq_one_letter_code
_entity_poly.pdbx_strand_id
1 'polypeptide(L)'
;KCVLRMSRFGNQYLQMKEPWIKCKGSDADRADAEITIALALNLVYLLSLVLQPFMPTTSNKIREQLNMKESNHALENAFHCSLPTGHTIGQARPLFKRIKSDLAEQYRKRFGGQRRF
;
A
#
# COMPACT_ATOMS: atom_id res chain seq x y z
N LYS A 1 -1.02 -4.71 15.20
CA LYS A 1 -0.14 -3.50 15.29
C LYS A 1 1.04 -3.52 14.31
N CYS A 2 1.51 -4.68 13.83
CA CYS A 2 2.70 -4.76 12.97
C CYS A 2 2.51 -4.16 11.56
N VAL A 3 1.36 -4.37 10.91
CA VAL A 3 1.08 -3.88 9.53
C VAL A 3 1.27 -2.37 9.37
N LEU A 4 0.69 -1.58 10.28
CA LEU A 4 0.83 -0.11 10.23
C LEU A 4 2.25 0.36 10.53
N ARG A 5 3.02 -0.39 11.34
CA ARG A 5 4.43 -0.09 11.59
C ARG A 5 5.28 -0.35 10.35
N MET A 6 5.02 -1.45 9.63
CA MET A 6 5.68 -1.77 8.36
C MET A 6 5.40 -0.70 7.29
N SER A 7 4.14 -0.28 7.15
CA SER A 7 3.78 0.82 6.25
C SER A 7 4.47 2.13 6.64
N ARG A 8 4.54 2.45 7.94
CA ARG A 8 5.25 3.65 8.42
C ARG A 8 6.74 3.61 8.06
N PHE A 9 7.38 2.44 8.22
CA PHE A 9 8.78 2.25 7.85
C PHE A 9 9.00 2.42 6.34
N GLY A 10 8.13 1.84 5.51
CA GLY A 10 8.18 2.03 4.06
C GLY A 10 8.07 3.50 3.63
N ASN A 11 7.17 4.26 4.26
CA ASN A 11 7.04 5.70 4.01
C ASN A 11 8.29 6.47 4.41
N GLN A 12 8.88 6.14 5.56
CA GLN A 12 10.14 6.75 6.02
C GLN A 12 11.29 6.44 5.05
N TYR A 13 11.38 5.20 4.57
CA TYR A 13 12.38 4.79 3.58
C TYR A 13 12.26 5.58 2.28
N LEU A 14 11.04 5.71 1.73
CA LEU A 14 10.78 6.52 0.53
C LEU A 14 11.13 7.99 0.75
N GLN A 15 10.82 8.55 1.93
CA GLN A 15 11.14 9.93 2.28
C GLN A 15 12.64 10.19 2.42
N MET A 16 13.40 9.23 2.95
CA MET A 16 14.86 9.35 3.08
C MET A 16 15.57 9.21 1.74
N LYS A 17 15.03 8.41 0.82
CA LYS A 17 15.63 8.13 -0.48
C LYS A 17 15.23 9.11 -1.58
N GLU A 18 14.08 9.76 -1.44
CA GLU A 18 13.53 10.77 -2.36
C GLU A 18 13.61 10.35 -3.85
N PRO A 19 13.05 9.18 -4.22
CA PRO A 19 13.19 8.65 -5.58
C PRO A 19 12.60 9.57 -6.66
N TRP A 20 11.62 10.41 -6.32
CA TRP A 20 11.01 11.40 -7.24
C TRP A 20 11.94 12.58 -7.59
N ILE A 21 12.99 12.79 -6.80
CA ILE A 21 14.07 13.74 -7.09
C ILE A 21 15.19 13.00 -7.84
N LYS A 22 15.64 11.87 -7.29
CA LYS A 22 16.76 11.09 -7.85
C LYS A 22 16.52 10.57 -9.25
N CYS A 23 15.27 10.28 -9.62
CA CYS A 23 14.95 9.87 -10.99
C CYS A 23 15.26 10.94 -12.06
N LYS A 24 15.47 12.19 -11.65
CA LYS A 24 15.85 13.32 -12.52
C LYS A 24 17.33 13.70 -12.42
N GLY A 25 18.10 12.95 -11.64
CA GLY A 25 19.53 13.19 -11.39
C GLY A 25 20.44 12.49 -12.39
N SER A 26 21.62 12.08 -11.91
CA SER A 26 22.60 11.32 -12.68
C SER A 26 22.14 9.89 -12.95
N ASP A 27 22.82 9.16 -13.84
CA ASP A 27 22.52 7.74 -14.08
C ASP A 27 22.66 6.88 -12.81
N ALA A 28 23.59 7.23 -11.91
CA ALA A 28 23.73 6.57 -10.62
C ALA A 28 22.54 6.85 -9.69
N ASP A 29 22.02 8.09 -9.67
CA ASP A 29 20.84 8.45 -8.89
C ASP A 29 19.58 7.76 -9.42
N ARG A 30 19.46 7.65 -10.75
CA ARG A 30 18.36 6.93 -11.40
C ARG A 30 18.36 5.45 -11.02
N ALA A 31 19.52 4.80 -11.02
CA ALA A 31 19.65 3.41 -10.57
C ALA A 31 19.25 3.23 -9.09
N ASP A 32 19.67 4.14 -8.19
CA ASP A 32 19.25 4.10 -6.77
C ASP A 32 17.73 4.34 -6.62
N ALA A 33 17.14 5.21 -7.45
CA ALA A 33 15.70 5.45 -7.47
C ALA A 33 14.93 4.20 -7.94
N GLU A 34 15.39 3.52 -8.98
CA GLU A 34 14.80 2.28 -9.49
C GLU A 34 14.81 1.18 -8.42
N ILE A 35 15.95 0.97 -7.74
CA ILE A 35 16.08 -0.01 -6.65
C ILE A 35 15.13 0.35 -5.49
N THR A 36 15.10 1.64 -5.11
CA THR A 36 14.23 2.14 -4.04
C THR A 36 12.76 1.84 -4.33
N ILE A 37 12.31 2.11 -5.56
CA ILE A 37 10.93 1.84 -5.99
C ILE A 37 10.65 0.34 -6.06
N ALA A 38 11.58 -0.46 -6.60
CA ALA A 38 11.42 -1.91 -6.66
C ALA A 38 11.25 -2.53 -5.26
N LEU A 39 12.05 -2.09 -4.28
CA LEU A 39 11.92 -2.53 -2.90
C LEU A 39 10.60 -2.09 -2.27
N ALA A 40 10.19 -0.83 -2.51
CA ALA A 40 8.93 -0.31 -2.01
C ALA A 40 7.72 -1.06 -2.58
N LEU A 41 7.73 -1.43 -3.86
CA LEU A 41 6.67 -2.24 -4.47
C LEU A 41 6.58 -3.64 -3.87
N ASN A 42 7.73 -4.29 -3.61
CA ASN A 42 7.76 -5.58 -2.93
C ASN A 42 7.23 -5.49 -1.48
N LEU A 43 7.53 -4.39 -0.78
CA LEU A 43 6.94 -4.12 0.53
C LEU A 43 5.42 -3.93 0.44
N VAL A 44 4.92 -3.22 -0.57
CA VAL A 44 3.47 -3.06 -0.81
C VAL A 44 2.81 -4.40 -1.09
N TYR A 45 3.46 -5.28 -1.85
CA TYR A 45 2.97 -6.65 -2.07
C TYR A 45 2.86 -7.42 -0.75
N LEU A 46 3.91 -7.42 0.08
CA LEU A 46 3.85 -8.05 1.41
C LEU A 46 2.74 -7.45 2.29
N LEU A 47 2.58 -6.13 2.27
CA LEU A 47 1.49 -5.47 3.01
C LEU A 47 0.11 -5.96 2.54
N SER A 48 -0.08 -6.26 1.26
CA SER A 48 -1.35 -6.84 0.78
C SER A 48 -1.63 -8.20 1.44
N LEU A 49 -0.64 -9.08 1.53
CA LEU A 49 -0.78 -10.40 2.16
C LEU A 49 -1.12 -10.29 3.65
N VAL A 50 -0.40 -9.45 4.39
CA VAL A 50 -0.65 -9.29 5.84
C VAL A 50 -1.97 -8.55 6.10
N LEU A 51 -2.43 -7.70 5.17
CA LEU A 51 -3.70 -6.98 5.29
C LEU A 51 -4.92 -7.84 4.93
N GLN A 52 -4.74 -8.93 4.17
CA GLN A 52 -5.81 -9.82 3.70
C GLN A 52 -6.84 -10.22 4.78
N PRO A 53 -6.46 -10.68 5.99
CA PRO A 53 -7.44 -11.07 7.03
C PRO A 53 -8.21 -9.89 7.64
N PHE A 54 -7.76 -8.65 7.47
CA PHE A 54 -8.39 -7.45 8.04
C PHE A 54 -9.17 -6.64 7.01
N MET A 55 -8.63 -6.50 5.79
CA MET A 55 -9.23 -5.72 4.71
C MET A 55 -9.06 -6.45 3.37
N PRO A 56 -9.78 -7.56 3.13
CA PRO A 56 -9.63 -8.38 1.93
C PRO A 56 -9.88 -7.58 0.64
N THR A 57 -10.87 -6.69 0.65
CA THR A 57 -11.18 -5.81 -0.49
C THR A 57 -10.02 -4.86 -0.81
N THR A 58 -9.35 -4.31 0.21
CA THR A 58 -8.21 -3.41 0.00
C THR A 58 -6.98 -4.19 -0.46
N SER A 59 -6.73 -5.35 0.13
CA SER A 59 -5.66 -6.24 -0.33
C SER A 59 -5.82 -6.63 -1.80
N ASN A 60 -7.04 -7.01 -2.21
CA ASN A 60 -7.33 -7.32 -3.62
C ASN A 60 -7.04 -6.12 -4.52
N LYS A 61 -7.48 -4.91 -4.15
CA LYS A 61 -7.17 -3.69 -4.91
C LYS A 61 -5.67 -3.44 -5.04
N ILE A 62 -4.89 -3.69 -3.99
CA ILE A 62 -3.42 -3.57 -4.05
C ILE A 62 -2.87 -4.58 -5.07
N ARG A 63 -3.26 -5.84 -4.96
CA ARG A 63 -2.83 -6.92 -5.86
C ARG A 63 -3.23 -6.67 -7.31
N GLU A 64 -4.42 -6.12 -7.55
CA GLU A 64 -4.86 -5.70 -8.88
C GLU A 64 -3.97 -4.60 -9.46
N GLN A 65 -3.63 -3.58 -8.67
CA GLN A 65 -2.73 -2.50 -9.08
C GLN A 65 -1.31 -3.01 -9.33
N LEU A 66 -0.87 -4.02 -8.58
CA LEU A 66 0.41 -4.70 -8.81
C LEU A 66 0.34 -5.76 -9.93
N ASN A 67 -0.82 -5.99 -10.55
CA ASN A 67 -1.01 -7.04 -11.56
C ASN A 67 -0.67 -8.46 -11.05
N MET A 68 -1.01 -8.76 -9.79
CA MET A 68 -0.74 -10.02 -9.09
C MET A 68 -2.05 -10.65 -8.59
N LYS A 69 -3.04 -10.84 -9.49
CA LYS A 69 -4.40 -11.27 -9.13
C LYS A 69 -4.48 -12.72 -8.63
N GLU A 70 -3.63 -13.60 -9.17
CA GLU A 70 -3.70 -15.05 -8.91
C GLU A 70 -2.64 -15.56 -7.93
N SER A 71 -1.98 -14.65 -7.20
CA SER A 71 -0.99 -15.06 -6.22
C SER A 71 -1.67 -15.71 -5.02
N ASN A 72 -1.87 -17.03 -5.08
CA ASN A 72 -2.18 -17.91 -3.93
C ASN A 72 -1.00 -18.03 -2.95
N HIS A 73 -0.15 -17.01 -2.88
CA HIS A 73 0.99 -16.99 -1.98
C HIS A 73 0.47 -16.83 -0.55
N ALA A 74 0.64 -17.89 0.24
CA ALA A 74 0.51 -17.85 1.67
C ALA A 74 1.56 -16.88 2.24
N LEU A 75 1.27 -16.31 3.42
CA LEU A 75 2.26 -15.52 4.12
C LEU A 75 3.41 -16.45 4.54
N GLU A 76 4.58 -16.25 3.96
CA GLU A 76 5.81 -16.97 4.32
C GLU A 76 6.56 -16.22 5.43
N ASN A 77 7.41 -16.92 6.18
CA ASN A 77 8.20 -16.34 7.27
C ASN A 77 9.38 -15.47 6.79
N ALA A 78 9.51 -15.23 5.49
CA ALA A 78 10.62 -14.51 4.87
C ALA A 78 10.14 -13.44 3.89
N PHE A 79 10.96 -12.39 3.75
CA PHE A 79 10.73 -11.33 2.77
C PHE A 79 11.35 -11.72 1.43
N HIS A 80 10.50 -11.96 0.43
CA HIS A 80 10.92 -12.31 -0.91
C HIS A 80 10.60 -11.19 -1.90
N CYS A 81 11.52 -10.95 -2.84
CA CYS A 81 11.25 -10.12 -4.01
C CYS A 81 10.29 -10.88 -4.94
N SER A 82 8.99 -10.69 -4.71
CA SER A 82 7.92 -11.36 -5.47
C SER A 82 7.66 -10.67 -6.82
N LEU A 83 8.10 -9.43 -6.99
CA LEU A 83 8.02 -8.69 -8.24
C LEU A 83 9.39 -8.77 -8.94
N PRO A 84 9.53 -9.60 -10.00
CA PRO A 84 10.78 -9.71 -10.73
C PRO A 84 11.07 -8.44 -11.55
N THR A 85 12.34 -8.26 -11.92
CA THR A 85 12.73 -7.19 -12.84
C THR A 85 11.97 -7.33 -14.16
N GLY A 86 11.43 -6.22 -14.67
CA GLY A 86 10.62 -6.21 -15.90
C GLY A 86 9.12 -6.48 -15.67
N HIS A 87 8.69 -6.74 -14.43
CA HIS A 87 7.28 -6.88 -14.10
C HIS A 87 6.50 -5.60 -14.40
N THR A 88 5.40 -5.74 -15.16
CA THR A 88 4.54 -4.62 -15.51
C THR A 88 3.42 -4.48 -14.49
N ILE A 89 3.44 -3.37 -13.73
CA ILE A 89 2.37 -3.01 -12.81
C ILE A 89 1.14 -2.49 -13.56
N GLY A 90 -0.02 -2.63 -12.94
CA GLY A 90 -1.27 -2.04 -13.43
C GLY A 90 -1.39 -0.55 -13.13
N GLN A 91 -2.59 -0.01 -13.32
CA GLN A 91 -2.85 1.40 -13.06
C GLN A 91 -3.02 1.67 -11.57
N ALA A 92 -2.12 2.48 -10.98
CA ALA A 92 -2.22 2.89 -9.59
C ALA A 92 -3.46 3.78 -9.34
N ARG A 93 -4.19 3.52 -8.24
CA ARG A 93 -5.39 4.26 -7.82
C ARG A 93 -5.41 4.43 -6.30
N PRO A 94 -5.89 5.57 -5.77
CA PRO A 94 -6.01 5.76 -4.32
C PRO A 94 -6.81 4.64 -3.65
N LEU A 95 -6.22 3.99 -2.65
CA LEU A 95 -6.83 2.85 -1.94
C LEU A 95 -7.93 3.29 -0.97
N PHE A 96 -7.75 4.44 -0.34
CA PHE A 96 -8.64 4.96 0.70
C PHE A 96 -9.22 6.30 0.29
N LYS A 97 -10.51 6.48 0.55
CA LYS A 97 -11.17 7.78 0.45
C LYS A 97 -11.18 8.43 1.83
N ARG A 98 -10.91 9.73 1.88
CA ARG A 98 -11.05 10.51 3.12
C ARG A 98 -12.51 10.52 3.54
N ILE A 99 -12.78 10.17 4.79
CA ILE A 99 -14.09 10.34 5.40
C ILE A 99 -14.22 11.81 5.79
N LYS A 100 -15.20 12.51 5.21
CA LYS A 100 -15.50 13.92 5.55
C LYS A 100 -16.23 13.98 6.88
N SER A 101 -16.00 15.05 7.65
CA SER A 101 -16.69 15.33 8.93
C SER A 101 -18.21 15.28 8.77
N ASP A 102 -18.72 15.90 7.72
CA ASP A 102 -20.16 16.07 7.49
C ASP A 102 -20.83 14.73 7.26
N LEU A 103 -20.14 13.82 6.55
CA LEU A 103 -20.61 12.46 6.32
C LEU A 103 -20.66 11.66 7.63
N ALA A 104 -19.65 11.82 8.49
CA ALA A 104 -19.63 11.19 9.80
C ALA A 104 -20.77 11.72 10.69
N GLU A 105 -21.04 13.02 10.65
CA GLU A 105 -22.15 13.64 11.40
C GLU A 105 -23.52 13.20 10.87
N GLN A 106 -23.69 13.13 9.55
CA GLN A 106 -24.91 12.60 8.93
C GLN A 106 -25.19 11.16 9.38
N TYR A 107 -24.19 10.30 9.38
CA TYR A 107 -24.35 8.92 9.86
C TYR A 107 -24.62 8.87 11.36
N ARG A 108 -23.99 9.73 12.16
CA ARG A 108 -24.26 9.84 13.59
C ARG A 108 -25.71 10.27 13.87
N LYS A 109 -26.25 11.23 13.11
CA LYS A 109 -27.66 11.66 13.22
C LYS A 109 -28.62 10.55 12.80
N ARG A 110 -28.30 9.85 11.70
CA ARG A 110 -29.16 8.79 11.14
C ARG A 110 -29.19 7.51 11.98
N PHE A 111 -28.07 7.13 12.57
CA PHE A 111 -27.90 5.83 13.24
C PHE A 111 -27.58 5.93 14.75
N GLY A 112 -27.48 7.14 15.32
CA GLY A 112 -27.16 7.35 16.74
C GLY A 112 -28.28 7.03 17.72
N GLY A 113 -29.48 6.74 17.21
CA GLY A 113 -30.69 6.48 18.01
C GLY A 113 -31.24 7.74 18.70
N GLN A 114 -32.56 7.81 18.86
CA GLN A 114 -33.15 8.68 19.89
C GLN A 114 -33.03 7.93 21.22
N ARG A 115 -32.34 8.51 22.20
CA ARG A 115 -32.45 8.05 23.59
C ARG A 115 -33.89 8.31 24.05
N ARG A 116 -34.80 7.38 23.79
CA ARG A 116 -36.09 7.29 24.48
C ARG A 116 -35.83 6.52 25.77
N PHE A 117 -35.68 7.27 26.86
CA PHE A 117 -36.09 6.84 28.19
C PHE A 117 -37.38 7.59 28.52
#